data_AF-A0A8S3J1E5-F1
#
_entry.id   AF-A0A8S3J1E5-F1
#
_cell.length_a   1.000
_cell.length_b   1.000
_cell.length_c   1.000
_cell.angle_alpha   90.00
_cell.angle_beta   90.00
_cell.angle_gamma   90.00
#
_symmetry.space_group_name_H-M   'P 1'
#
loop_
_entity.id
_entity.type
_entity.pdbx_description
1 polymer ?
#
loop_
_entity_poly.entity_id
_entity_poly.type
_entity_poly.pdbx_seq_one_letter_code
_entity_poly.pdbx_strand_id
1 'polypeptide(L)'
;MKDAGNGSFVCPNDRQLQLRAKLNSGWSFHTGRTPTRSASATPSNRFGSAAAAATNAVTTAATNGNQSLRDEELERIKKVLERAQRIELIEQERVGKLIDRLDNMKKHATGNGSSKCVLCADGFGMLGASSVCCVDCHK
;
A
#
# COMPACT_ATOMS: atom_id res chain seq x y z
N MET A 1 10.58 31.82 -5.02
CA MET A 1 10.15 31.44 -3.65
C MET A 1 8.63 31.43 -3.65
N LYS A 2 8.01 30.26 -3.37
CA LYS A 2 6.61 30.04 -2.95
C LYS A 2 5.46 30.42 -3.90
N ASP A 3 5.00 29.44 -4.69
CA ASP A 3 3.57 29.30 -5.00
C ASP A 3 2.94 28.36 -3.96
N ALA A 4 2.53 28.94 -2.84
CA ALA A 4 1.69 28.28 -1.85
C ALA A 4 0.24 28.26 -2.37
N GLY A 5 -0.03 27.38 -3.32
CA GLY A 5 -1.40 27.09 -3.76
C GLY A 5 -2.17 26.44 -2.61
N ASN A 6 -3.03 27.24 -1.98
CA ASN A 6 -3.94 26.88 -0.89
C ASN A 6 -5.00 25.86 -1.37
N GLY A 7 -4.57 24.62 -1.64
CA GLY A 7 -5.44 23.49 -1.91
C GLY A 7 -5.76 22.79 -0.61
N SER A 8 -6.69 23.32 0.20
CA SER A 8 -7.18 22.57 1.35
C SER A 8 -7.68 21.22 0.84
N PHE A 9 -7.12 20.13 1.34
CA PHE A 9 -7.65 18.81 1.05
C PHE A 9 -9.06 18.73 1.66
N VAL A 10 -10.08 18.88 0.82
CA VAL A 10 -11.47 18.70 1.22
C VAL A 10 -11.75 17.21 1.16
N CYS A 11 -12.03 16.62 2.32
CA CYS A 11 -12.49 15.23 2.39
C CYS A 11 -13.70 15.06 1.46
N PRO A 12 -13.68 14.09 0.53
CA PRO A 12 -14.81 13.87 -0.37
C PRO A 12 -16.06 13.62 0.47
N ASN A 13 -17.21 14.17 0.05
CA ASN A 13 -18.45 13.92 0.76
C ASN A 13 -18.75 12.40 0.82
N ASP A 14 -19.51 11.96 1.81
CA ASP A 14 -19.82 10.53 2.02
C ASP A 14 -20.39 9.86 0.75
N ARG A 15 -21.15 10.61 -0.06
CA ARG A 15 -21.67 10.12 -1.34
C ARG A 15 -20.55 9.81 -2.34
N GLN A 16 -19.52 10.65 -2.44
CA GLN A 16 -18.35 10.45 -3.30
C GLN A 16 -17.47 9.30 -2.80
N LEU A 17 -17.31 9.15 -1.49
CA LEU A 17 -16.60 8.00 -0.90
C LEU A 17 -17.35 6.69 -1.17
N GLN A 18 -18.67 6.68 -0.99
CA GLN A 18 -19.52 5.51 -1.22
C GLN A 18 -19.58 5.11 -2.70
N LEU A 19 -19.57 6.09 -3.61
CA LEU A 19 -19.44 5.84 -5.05
C LEU A 19 -18.04 5.31 -5.42
N ARG A 20 -16.98 5.83 -4.79
CA ARG A 20 -15.61 5.33 -4.99
C ARG A 20 -15.41 3.91 -4.46
N ALA A 21 -16.03 3.55 -3.34
CA ALA A 21 -15.99 2.18 -2.79
C ALA A 21 -16.69 1.15 -3.70
N LYS A 22 -17.66 1.60 -4.52
CA LYS A 22 -18.33 0.78 -5.53
C LYS A 22 -17.50 0.58 -6.79
N LEU A 23 -16.46 1.38 -7.01
CA LEU A 23 -15.50 1.14 -8.07
C LEU A 23 -14.50 0.09 -7.55
N ASN A 24 -14.22 -0.95 -8.33
CA ASN A 24 -13.20 -1.95 -8.00
C ASN A 24 -11.77 -1.39 -8.17
N SER A 25 -11.51 -0.17 -7.68
CA SER A 25 -10.23 0.52 -7.79
C SER A 25 -10.04 1.56 -6.68
N GLY A 26 -8.78 1.88 -6.36
CA GLY A 26 -8.41 2.91 -5.39
C GLY A 26 -8.17 2.40 -3.96
N TRP A 27 -7.77 3.33 -3.08
CA TRP A 27 -7.31 3.04 -1.71
C TRP A 27 -8.43 2.47 -0.82
N SER A 28 -9.67 2.90 -1.01
CA SER A 28 -10.84 2.52 -0.20
C SER A 28 -11.34 1.10 -0.44
N PHE A 29 -10.87 0.40 -1.48
CA PHE A 29 -11.30 -0.96 -1.80
C PHE A 29 -10.57 -2.04 -0.98
N HIS A 30 -9.38 -1.74 -0.45
CA HIS A 30 -8.48 -2.75 0.09
C HIS A 30 -8.66 -3.03 1.59
N THR A 31 -9.57 -2.33 2.27
CA THR A 31 -9.78 -2.47 3.73
C THR A 31 -10.83 -3.50 4.12
N GLY A 32 -11.60 -4.04 3.15
CA GLY A 32 -12.78 -4.87 3.42
C GLY A 32 -12.60 -6.39 3.36
N ARG A 33 -11.41 -6.93 3.06
CA ARG A 33 -11.16 -8.38 3.12
C ARG A 33 -10.03 -8.68 4.09
N THR A 34 -10.39 -8.87 5.36
CA THR A 34 -9.62 -9.73 6.25
C THR A 34 -9.86 -11.18 5.81
N PRO A 35 -8.88 -11.89 5.21
CA PRO A 35 -9.03 -13.33 5.09
C PRO A 35 -8.91 -13.92 6.49
N THR A 36 -9.91 -14.69 6.89
CA THR A 36 -9.80 -15.61 8.03
C THR A 36 -8.48 -16.38 7.91
N ARG A 37 -7.63 -16.27 8.93
CA ARG A 37 -6.35 -16.95 9.06
C ARG A 37 -6.54 -18.46 8.86
N SER A 38 -6.13 -18.94 7.70
CA SER A 38 -5.70 -20.32 7.50
C SER A 38 -4.27 -20.28 6.97
N ALA A 39 -3.41 -21.05 7.61
CA ALA A 39 -1.97 -21.12 7.37
C ALA A 39 -1.62 -21.40 5.90
N SER A 40 -0.38 -21.02 5.53
CA SER A 40 0.29 -21.24 4.25
C SER A 40 -0.28 -20.51 3.03
N ALA A 41 -0.04 -19.20 2.96
CA ALA A 41 0.11 -18.52 1.68
C ALA A 41 1.21 -17.44 1.82
N THR A 42 2.26 -17.58 1.02
CA THR A 42 3.31 -16.59 0.78
C THR A 42 2.67 -15.21 0.56
N PRO A 43 3.23 -14.10 1.08
CA PRO A 43 2.73 -12.77 0.77
C PRO A 43 3.06 -12.46 -0.69
N SER A 44 2.22 -12.91 -1.61
CA SER A 44 2.25 -12.44 -2.98
C SER A 44 1.84 -10.97 -2.94
N ASN A 45 2.77 -10.10 -3.32
CA ASN A 45 2.58 -8.67 -3.50
C ASN A 45 1.34 -8.42 -4.36
N ARG A 46 0.19 -8.25 -3.71
CA ARG A 46 -1.08 -7.81 -4.32
C ARG A 46 -1.10 -6.32 -4.63
N PHE A 47 0.03 -5.63 -4.44
CA PHE A 47 0.23 -4.23 -4.80
C PHE A 47 0.39 -3.99 -6.32
N GLY A 48 0.12 -4.99 -7.15
CA GLY A 48 0.27 -4.89 -8.60
C GLY A 48 -0.88 -4.18 -9.30
N SER A 49 -0.61 -2.96 -9.76
CA SER A 49 -1.05 -2.35 -11.03
C SER A 49 -2.55 -2.28 -11.29
N ALA A 50 -3.31 -1.67 -10.38
CA ALA A 50 -4.68 -1.26 -10.69
C ALA A 50 -4.72 -0.04 -11.64
N ALA A 51 -3.71 0.85 -11.59
CA ALA A 51 -3.72 2.08 -12.38
C ALA A 51 -3.46 1.85 -13.88
N ALA A 52 -2.61 0.89 -14.26
CA ALA A 52 -2.37 0.59 -15.67
C ALA A 52 -3.61 -0.05 -16.34
N ALA A 53 -4.34 -0.89 -15.60
CA ALA A 53 -5.60 -1.47 -16.07
C ALA A 53 -6.70 -0.40 -16.21
N ALA A 54 -6.74 0.59 -15.30
CA ALA A 54 -7.71 1.69 -15.35
C ALA A 54 -7.50 2.64 -16.54
N THR A 55 -6.25 2.88 -16.96
CA THR A 55 -5.96 3.71 -18.16
C THR A 55 -6.55 3.13 -19.44
N ASN A 56 -6.53 1.81 -19.61
CA ASN A 56 -7.12 1.16 -20.78
C ASN A 56 -8.65 1.24 -20.75
N ALA A 57 -9.25 1.05 -19.57
CA ALA A 57 -10.71 1.09 -19.40
C ALA A 57 -11.32 2.48 -19.67
N VAL A 58 -10.64 3.57 -19.30
CA VAL A 58 -11.09 4.95 -19.60
C VAL A 58 -11.12 5.23 -21.11
N THR A 59 -10.20 4.65 -21.87
CA THR A 59 -10.13 4.82 -23.33
C THR A 59 -11.21 3.99 -24.04
N THR A 60 -11.54 2.80 -23.51
CA THR A 60 -12.57 1.92 -24.10
C THR A 60 -14.01 2.32 -23.71
N ALA A 61 -14.21 2.99 -22.58
CA ALA A 61 -15.54 3.45 -22.14
C ALA A 61 -16.11 4.62 -22.95
N ALA A 62 -15.30 5.28 -23.79
CA ALA A 62 -15.69 6.46 -24.57
C ALA A 62 -16.69 6.17 -25.72
N THR A 63 -17.00 4.91 -26.04
CA THR A 63 -17.83 4.57 -27.21
C THR A 63 -19.22 4.01 -26.89
N ASN A 64 -19.59 3.84 -25.62
CA ASN A 64 -20.90 3.29 -25.23
C ASN A 64 -21.67 4.23 -24.30
N GLY A 65 -22.27 5.28 -24.87
CA GLY A 65 -23.35 6.04 -24.22
C GLY A 65 -23.17 7.56 -24.20
N ASN A 66 -23.49 8.21 -25.31
CA ASN A 66 -24.06 9.56 -25.42
C ASN A 66 -23.37 10.78 -24.76
N GLN A 67 -22.12 10.68 -24.32
CA GLN A 67 -21.31 11.85 -23.91
C GLN A 67 -19.89 11.71 -24.46
N SER A 68 -19.66 12.24 -25.66
CA SER A 68 -18.29 12.44 -26.16
C SER A 68 -17.59 13.39 -25.19
N LEU A 69 -16.62 12.89 -24.43
CA LEU A 69 -15.84 13.70 -23.49
C LEU A 69 -15.18 14.82 -24.28
N ARG A 70 -15.39 16.07 -23.87
CA ARG A 70 -14.69 17.19 -24.50
C ARG A 70 -13.20 17.05 -24.22
N ASP A 71 -12.35 17.56 -25.11
CA ASP A 71 -10.89 17.46 -24.99
C ASP A 71 -10.38 17.97 -23.64
N GLU A 72 -11.02 19.00 -23.08
CA GLU A 72 -10.72 19.52 -21.74
C GLU A 72 -11.02 18.53 -20.61
N GLU A 73 -12.12 17.79 -20.71
CA GLU A 73 -12.54 16.78 -19.72
C GLU A 73 -11.61 15.57 -19.79
N LEU A 74 -11.26 15.16 -21.00
CA LEU A 74 -10.28 14.10 -21.24
C LEU A 74 -8.91 14.48 -20.65
N GLU A 75 -8.46 15.71 -20.86
CA GLU A 75 -7.19 16.19 -20.35
C GLU A 75 -7.17 16.26 -18.81
N ARG A 76 -8.28 16.66 -18.17
CA ARG A 76 -8.40 16.60 -16.71
C ARG A 76 -8.29 15.18 -16.19
N ILE A 77 -8.92 14.21 -16.85
CA ILE A 77 -8.86 12.80 -16.47
C ILE A 77 -7.43 12.26 -16.60
N LYS A 78 -6.74 12.57 -17.72
CA LYS A 78 -5.34 12.18 -17.93
C LYS A 78 -4.43 12.67 -16.79
N LYS A 79 -4.56 13.94 -16.38
CA LYS A 79 -3.77 14.50 -15.27
C LYS A 79 -4.01 13.80 -13.93
N VAL A 80 -5.26 13.39 -13.65
CA VAL A 80 -5.57 12.64 -12.42
C VAL A 80 -4.94 11.25 -12.45
N LEU A 81 -5.01 10.56 -13.60
CA LEU A 81 -4.40 9.24 -13.78
C LEU A 81 -2.88 9.30 -13.66
N GLU A 82 -2.24 10.26 -14.30
CA GLU A 82 -0.79 10.46 -14.22
C GLU A 82 -0.33 10.72 -12.79
N ARG A 83 -1.08 11.54 -12.03
CA ARG A 83 -0.80 11.78 -10.61
C ARG A 83 -0.96 10.50 -9.79
N ALA A 84 -2.01 9.72 -10.03
CA ALA A 84 -2.24 8.46 -9.33
C ALA A 84 -1.12 7.45 -9.61
N GLN A 85 -0.69 7.32 -10.86
CA GLN A 85 0.42 6.45 -11.27
C GLN A 85 1.74 6.86 -10.61
N ARG A 86 2.04 8.17 -10.58
CA ARG A 86 3.22 8.67 -9.87
C ARG A 86 3.22 8.29 -8.39
N ILE A 87 2.07 8.41 -7.73
CA ILE A 87 1.93 8.06 -6.31
C ILE A 87 2.12 6.54 -6.12
N GLU A 88 1.57 5.71 -7.00
CA GLU A 88 1.71 4.26 -6.95
C GLU A 88 3.18 3.82 -7.06
N LEU A 89 3.94 4.40 -8.00
CA LEU A 89 5.36 4.10 -8.17
C LEU A 89 6.18 4.47 -6.94
N ILE A 90 5.94 5.66 -6.37
CA ILE A 90 6.65 6.11 -5.15
C ILE A 90 6.32 5.19 -3.97
N GLU A 91 5.06 4.81 -3.82
CA GLU A 91 4.65 3.93 -2.72
C GLU A 91 5.20 2.52 -2.89
N GLN A 92 5.25 2.01 -4.13
CA GLN A 92 5.88 0.73 -4.42
C GLN A 92 7.36 0.73 -4.03
N GLU A 93 8.10 1.81 -4.33
CA GLU A 93 9.49 1.96 -3.89
C GLU A 93 9.60 2.02 -2.36
N ARG A 94 8.71 2.76 -1.69
CA ARG A 94 8.70 2.89 -0.22
C ARG A 94 8.48 1.54 0.45
N VAL A 95 7.48 0.78 -0.01
CA VAL A 95 7.18 -0.56 0.50
C VAL A 95 8.31 -1.52 0.17
N GLY A 96 8.91 -1.44 -1.04
CA GLY A 96 10.07 -2.23 -1.43
C GLY A 96 11.22 -2.11 -0.43
N LYS A 97 11.62 -0.89 -0.07
CA LYS A 97 12.68 -0.66 0.93
C LYS A 97 12.36 -1.25 2.31
N LEU A 98 11.09 -1.29 2.70
CA LEU A 98 10.67 -1.91 3.97
C LEU A 98 10.76 -3.44 3.91
N ILE A 99 10.38 -4.03 2.78
CA ILE A 99 10.52 -5.47 2.54
C ILE A 99 12.00 -5.85 2.55
N ASP A 100 12.85 -5.13 1.81
CA ASP A 100 14.29 -5.39 1.75
C ASP A 100 14.92 -5.34 3.15
N ARG A 101 14.54 -4.34 3.96
CA ARG A 101 15.01 -4.23 5.34
C ARG A 101 14.55 -5.42 6.19
N LEU A 102 13.29 -5.83 6.05
CA LEU A 102 12.74 -6.96 6.78
C LEU A 102 13.44 -8.27 6.39
N ASP A 103 13.66 -8.51 5.11
CA ASP A 103 14.33 -9.71 4.62
C ASP A 103 15.81 -9.72 5.02
N ASN A 104 16.47 -8.56 5.03
CA ASN A 104 17.80 -8.42 5.59
C ASN A 104 17.83 -8.79 7.09
N MET A 105 16.89 -8.28 7.89
CA MET A 105 16.80 -8.65 9.32
C MET A 105 16.57 -10.15 9.51
N LYS A 106 15.68 -10.76 8.72
CA LYS A 106 15.42 -12.21 8.79
C LYS A 106 16.63 -13.03 8.41
N LYS A 107 17.33 -12.65 7.33
CA LYS A 107 18.53 -13.35 6.84
C LYS A 107 19.67 -13.33 7.84
N HIS A 108 19.79 -12.26 8.62
CA HIS A 108 20.86 -12.07 9.59
C HIS A 108 20.47 -12.33 11.05
N ALA A 109 19.23 -12.75 11.31
CA ALA A 109 18.79 -13.17 12.63
C ALA A 109 19.53 -14.45 13.06
N THR A 110 20.24 -14.40 14.18
CA THR A 110 21.14 -15.48 14.64
C THR A 110 20.84 -15.99 16.05
N GLY A 111 19.93 -15.36 16.79
CA GLY A 111 19.58 -15.77 18.16
C GLY A 111 18.43 -16.77 18.25
N ASN A 112 18.19 -17.28 19.46
CA ASN A 112 17.20 -18.34 19.70
C ASN A 112 15.87 -17.85 20.27
N GLY A 113 15.79 -16.63 20.80
CA GLY A 113 14.61 -16.04 21.45
C GLY A 113 14.45 -16.41 22.93
N SER A 114 14.93 -17.57 23.36
CA SER A 114 14.75 -18.04 24.74
C SER A 114 15.78 -17.46 25.73
N SER A 115 17.06 -17.53 25.37
CA SER A 115 18.19 -17.05 26.20
C SER A 115 18.98 -15.94 25.52
N LYS A 116 18.76 -15.73 24.22
CA LYS A 116 19.43 -14.72 23.42
C LYS A 116 18.43 -14.05 22.48
N CYS A 117 18.59 -12.74 22.24
CA CYS A 117 17.75 -11.98 21.32
C CYS A 117 17.78 -12.58 19.91
N VAL A 118 16.61 -12.85 19.32
CA VAL A 118 16.48 -13.51 18.00
C VAL A 118 17.23 -12.76 16.89
N LEU A 119 17.35 -11.44 16.98
CA LEU A 119 17.97 -10.60 15.95
C LEU A 119 19.49 -10.50 16.10
N CYS A 120 19.99 -10.09 17.28
CA CYS A 120 21.41 -9.79 17.50
C CYS A 120 22.19 -10.88 18.25
N ALA A 121 21.53 -11.94 18.71
CA ALA A 121 22.11 -13.02 19.52
C ALA A 121 22.72 -12.59 20.87
N ASP A 122 22.45 -11.36 21.33
CA ASP A 122 22.89 -10.89 22.64
C ASP A 122 22.12 -11.59 23.77
N GLY A 123 22.78 -11.84 24.89
CA GLY A 123 22.27 -12.66 25.99
C GLY A 123 21.27 -11.92 26.89
N PHE A 124 20.23 -12.62 27.31
CA PHE A 124 19.34 -12.17 28.38
C PHE A 124 19.84 -12.66 29.74
N GLY A 125 19.58 -11.91 30.82
CA GLY A 125 19.92 -12.34 32.18
C GLY A 125 20.39 -11.22 33.08
N MET A 126 21.16 -11.57 34.12
CA MET A 126 21.45 -10.70 35.26
C MET A 126 22.27 -9.44 34.91
N LEU A 127 23.14 -9.51 33.89
CA LEU A 127 23.91 -8.39 33.37
C LEU A 127 23.46 -7.98 31.95
N GLY A 128 22.42 -8.64 31.44
CA GLY A 128 21.89 -8.44 30.09
C GLY A 128 20.57 -7.70 30.11
N ALA A 129 20.02 -7.45 28.92
CA ALA A 129 18.68 -6.88 28.80
C ALA A 129 17.61 -7.86 29.30
N SER A 130 16.49 -7.33 29.79
CA SER A 130 15.31 -8.12 30.08
C SER A 130 14.70 -8.68 28.79
N SER A 131 14.30 -9.94 28.81
CA SER A 131 13.58 -10.60 27.72
C SER A 131 12.10 -10.21 27.70
N VAL A 132 11.54 -10.04 26.50
CA VAL A 132 10.10 -9.94 26.26
C VAL A 132 9.74 -10.94 25.16
N CYS A 133 8.72 -11.76 25.41
CA CYS A 133 8.24 -12.72 24.43
C CYS A 133 7.43 -12.01 23.33
N CYS A 134 7.79 -12.25 22.07
CA CYS A 134 7.04 -11.73 20.94
C CYS A 134 5.64 -12.36 20.86
N VAL A 135 4.62 -11.53 20.71
CA VAL A 135 3.22 -11.98 20.58
C VAL A 135 2.99 -12.77 19.28
N ASP A 136 3.75 -12.47 18.23
CA ASP A 136 3.51 -13.04 16.90
C ASP A 136 4.29 -14.35 16.67
N CYS A 137 5.56 -14.41 17.08
CA CYS A 137 6.41 -15.58 16.82
C CYS A 137 6.77 -16.39 18.07
N HIS A 138 6.29 -15.96 19.24
CA HIS A 138 6.49 -16.64 20.54
C HIS A 138 7.95 -16.97 20.86
N LYS A 139 8.85 -16.10 20.38
CA LYS A 139 10.29 -16.11 20.60
C LYS A 139 10.72 -14.81 21.28
#